data_AF-A0A1A7KNX6-F1
#
_entry.id   AF-A0A1A7KNX6-F1
#
_cell.length_a   1.000
_cell.length_b   1.000
_cell.length_c   1.000
_cell.angle_alpha   90.00
_cell.angle_beta   90.00
_cell.angle_gamma   90.00
#
_symmetry.space_group_name_H-M   'P 1'
#
loop_
_entity.id
_entity.type
_entity.pdbx_description
1 polymer ?
#
loop_
_entity_poly.entity_id
_entity_poly.type
_entity_poly.pdbx_seq_one_letter_code
_entity_poly.pdbx_strand_id
1 'polypeptide(L)'
;MKEEILKTYHQESRIKKSISTFIGSTLIIVSTILPCLDRILVWRYPELDVLTDSRGVLISSNIWIGSVYLSPVLIITSYFFKINPKLLFYPLLVFFYSAIVYYSPIFGYDVKFLKLNSWLALLLSAASAFAYILVFTHMKWLKLEENANEVMVEDFRNEYTKLVIENESLKKKQNTLEKN
;
A
#
# COMPACT_ATOMS: atom_id res chain seq x y z
N MET A 1 -21.99 -3.58 34.27
CA MET A 1 -22.79 -4.16 33.17
C MET A 1 -22.57 -3.48 31.81
N LYS A 2 -22.92 -2.20 31.58
CA LYS A 2 -22.61 -1.51 30.29
C LYS A 2 -21.11 -1.42 29.98
N GLU A 3 -20.27 -1.17 30.98
CA GLU A 3 -18.81 -1.08 30.81
C GLU A 3 -18.13 -2.43 30.51
N GLU A 4 -18.67 -3.53 31.03
CA GLU A 4 -18.15 -4.88 30.75
C GLU A 4 -18.46 -5.30 29.32
N ILE A 5 -19.67 -5.05 28.84
CA ILE A 5 -20.06 -5.31 27.44
C ILE A 5 -19.16 -4.52 26.47
N LEU A 6 -18.85 -3.26 26.79
CA LEU A 6 -17.98 -2.41 25.98
C LEU A 6 -16.52 -2.91 25.99
N LYS A 7 -16.03 -3.40 27.13
CA LYS A 7 -14.70 -4.03 27.24
C LYS A 7 -14.61 -5.33 26.43
N THR A 8 -15.63 -6.19 26.50
CA THR A 8 -15.67 -7.45 25.73
C THR A 8 -15.73 -7.17 24.22
N TYR A 9 -16.52 -6.19 23.78
CA TYR A 9 -16.60 -5.78 22.37
C TYR A 9 -15.27 -5.16 21.87
N HIS A 10 -14.59 -4.37 22.71
CA HIS A 10 -13.25 -3.86 22.39
C HIS A 10 -12.18 -4.95 22.35
N GLN A 11 -12.28 -5.98 23.20
CA GLN A 11 -11.39 -7.14 23.16
C GLN A 11 -11.62 -7.98 21.90
N GLU A 12 -12.88 -8.30 21.57
CA GLU A 12 -13.21 -9.07 20.35
C GLU A 12 -12.81 -8.33 19.07
N SER A 13 -13.04 -7.01 19.01
CA SER A 13 -12.62 -6.21 17.85
C SER A 13 -11.10 -6.10 17.72
N ARG A 14 -10.34 -6.07 18.83
CA ARG A 14 -8.87 -6.17 18.79
C ARG A 14 -8.39 -7.55 18.33
N ILE A 15 -9.04 -8.63 18.79
CA ILE A 15 -8.68 -10.00 18.41
C ILE A 15 -8.97 -10.26 16.92
N LYS A 16 -10.14 -9.84 16.41
CA LYS A 16 -10.45 -9.91 14.96
C LYS A 16 -9.49 -9.08 14.12
N LYS A 17 -9.11 -7.88 14.59
CA LYS A 17 -8.10 -7.04 13.92
C LYS A 17 -6.73 -7.74 13.90
N SER A 18 -6.35 -8.43 14.97
CA SER A 18 -5.10 -9.20 15.05
C SER A 18 -5.06 -10.36 14.05
N ILE A 19 -6.13 -11.16 13.96
CA ILE A 19 -6.20 -12.32 13.06
C ILE A 19 -6.21 -11.88 11.58
N SER A 20 -7.01 -10.87 11.23
CA SER A 20 -7.04 -10.31 9.87
C SER A 20 -5.67 -9.76 9.44
N THR A 21 -4.97 -9.10 10.36
CA THR A 21 -3.62 -8.57 10.10
C THR A 21 -2.63 -9.70 9.90
N PHE A 22 -2.75 -10.78 10.68
CA PHE A 22 -1.89 -11.97 10.57
C PHE A 22 -2.07 -12.67 9.22
N ILE A 23 -3.31 -13.02 8.83
CA ILE A 23 -3.61 -13.69 7.56
C ILE A 23 -3.11 -12.87 6.36
N GLY A 24 -3.38 -11.56 6.38
CA GLY A 24 -2.90 -10.66 5.34
C GLY A 24 -1.37 -10.62 5.25
N SER A 25 -0.69 -10.54 6.40
CA SER A 25 0.78 -10.52 6.47
C SER A 25 1.39 -11.81 5.92
N THR A 26 0.81 -12.97 6.26
CA THR A 26 1.24 -14.27 5.75
C THR A 26 1.06 -14.37 4.24
N LEU A 27 -0.08 -13.94 3.70
CA LEU A 27 -0.32 -13.91 2.26
C LEU A 27 0.71 -13.08 1.51
N ILE A 28 1.07 -11.91 2.05
CA ILE A 28 2.11 -11.06 1.46
C ILE A 28 3.46 -11.79 1.47
N ILE A 29 3.86 -12.40 2.59
CA ILE A 29 5.14 -13.09 2.68
C ILE A 29 5.21 -14.28 1.71
N VAL A 30 4.15 -15.08 1.61
CA VAL A 30 4.09 -16.21 0.68
C VAL A 30 4.13 -15.74 -0.77
N SER A 31 3.44 -14.65 -1.09
CA SER A 31 3.47 -14.09 -2.44
C SER A 31 4.87 -13.63 -2.87
N THR A 32 5.71 -13.21 -1.93
CA THR A 32 7.08 -12.85 -2.25
C THR A 32 8.00 -14.02 -2.54
N ILE A 33 7.57 -15.24 -2.25
CA ILE A 33 8.30 -16.47 -2.57
C ILE A 33 7.89 -17.00 -3.95
N LEU A 34 6.76 -16.55 -4.52
CA LEU A 34 6.28 -16.99 -5.85
C LEU A 34 7.33 -16.90 -6.96
N PRO A 35 8.10 -15.81 -7.10
CA PRO A 35 9.14 -15.72 -8.13
C PRO A 35 10.27 -16.73 -7.93
N CYS A 36 10.50 -17.17 -6.68
CA CYS A 36 11.48 -18.21 -6.38
C CYS A 36 10.98 -19.62 -6.77
N LEU A 37 9.67 -19.83 -6.90
CA LEU A 37 9.11 -21.11 -7.35
C LEU A 37 9.51 -21.41 -8.80
N ASP A 38 9.67 -20.39 -9.65
CA ASP A 38 10.17 -20.56 -11.03
C ASP A 38 11.51 -21.31 -11.02
N ARG A 39 12.44 -20.91 -10.15
CA ARG A 39 13.74 -21.55 -10.01
C ARG A 39 13.67 -22.99 -9.50
N ILE A 40 12.75 -23.27 -8.58
CA ILE A 40 12.53 -24.62 -8.05
C ILE A 40 11.97 -25.52 -9.15
N LEU A 41 11.05 -25.00 -9.97
CA LEU A 41 10.47 -25.70 -11.10
C LEU A 41 11.51 -25.96 -12.20
N VAL A 42 12.32 -24.96 -12.55
CA VAL A 42 13.43 -25.13 -13.52
C VAL A 42 14.48 -26.10 -12.99
N TRP A 43 14.77 -26.11 -11.70
CA TRP A 43 15.70 -27.10 -11.11
C TRP A 43 15.15 -28.53 -11.20
N ARG A 44 13.83 -28.69 -11.05
CA ARG A 44 13.16 -29.99 -11.17
C ARG A 44 12.97 -30.43 -12.62
N TYR A 45 12.71 -29.49 -13.52
CA TYR A 45 12.41 -29.68 -14.94
C TYR A 45 13.23 -28.67 -15.78
N PRO A 46 14.50 -28.97 -16.07
CA PRO A 46 15.40 -28.04 -16.77
C PRO A 46 14.94 -27.70 -18.20
N GLU A 47 14.08 -28.54 -18.78
CA GLU A 47 13.48 -28.33 -20.11
C GLU A 47 12.64 -27.05 -20.17
N LEU A 48 12.10 -26.59 -19.02
CA LEU A 48 11.33 -25.34 -18.92
C LEU A 48 12.16 -24.09 -19.22
N ASP A 49 13.49 -24.16 -19.11
CA ASP A 49 14.41 -23.03 -19.38
C ASP A 49 14.64 -22.80 -20.88
N VAL A 50 14.15 -23.71 -21.72
CA VAL A 50 14.28 -23.67 -23.18
C VAL A 50 12.92 -23.67 -23.88
N LEU A 51 11.87 -24.06 -23.16
CA LEU A 51 10.50 -24.07 -23.64
C LEU A 51 9.98 -22.65 -23.85
N THR A 52 9.58 -22.38 -25.08
CA THR A 52 8.91 -21.15 -25.48
C THR A 52 7.44 -21.44 -25.74
N ASP A 53 6.55 -20.52 -25.36
CA ASP A 53 5.14 -20.55 -25.75
C ASP A 53 5.01 -20.36 -27.27
N SER A 54 3.81 -20.59 -27.81
CA SER A 54 3.35 -20.29 -29.17
C SER A 54 3.74 -18.90 -29.72
N ARG A 55 4.09 -17.96 -28.85
CA ARG A 55 4.55 -16.60 -29.18
C ARG A 55 6.08 -16.43 -29.19
N GLY A 56 6.85 -17.50 -28.98
CA GLY A 56 8.31 -17.47 -28.89
C GLY A 56 8.87 -16.93 -27.57
N VAL A 57 8.03 -16.76 -26.54
CA VAL A 57 8.42 -16.24 -25.22
C VAL A 57 8.69 -17.40 -24.26
N LEU A 58 9.81 -17.35 -23.51
CA LEU A 58 10.15 -18.39 -22.53
C LEU A 58 9.06 -18.54 -21.47
N ILE A 59 8.70 -19.77 -21.13
CA ILE A 59 7.68 -20.05 -20.11
C ILE A 59 8.07 -19.48 -18.74
N SER A 60 9.37 -19.46 -18.41
CA SER A 60 9.89 -18.79 -17.20
C SER A 60 9.52 -17.30 -17.19
N SER A 61 9.63 -16.61 -18.33
CA SER A 61 9.24 -15.20 -18.50
C SER A 61 7.75 -14.94 -18.18
N ASN A 62 6.87 -15.92 -18.43
CA ASN A 62 5.44 -15.84 -18.10
C ASN A 62 5.17 -15.86 -16.58
N ILE A 63 6.04 -16.47 -15.77
CA ILE A 63 5.91 -16.46 -14.31
C ILE A 63 6.35 -15.10 -13.74
N TRP A 64 7.39 -14.50 -14.32
CA TRP A 64 7.86 -13.16 -13.95
C TRP A 64 6.82 -12.08 -14.25
N ILE A 65 6.20 -12.11 -15.44
CA ILE A 65 5.11 -11.17 -15.76
C ILE A 65 3.87 -11.39 -14.88
N GLY A 66 3.55 -12.64 -14.54
CA GLY A 66 2.50 -12.94 -13.57
C GLY A 66 2.75 -12.29 -12.21
N SER A 67 4.01 -12.29 -11.76
CA SER A 67 4.43 -11.63 -10.52
C SER A 67 4.31 -10.10 -10.60
N VAL A 68 4.58 -9.50 -11.77
CA VAL A 68 4.37 -8.06 -12.03
C VAL A 68 2.89 -7.69 -11.89
N TYR A 69 1.95 -8.53 -12.35
CA TYR A 69 0.52 -8.26 -12.21
C TYR A 69 -0.04 -8.61 -10.83
N LEU A 70 0.50 -9.63 -10.17
CA LEU A 70 0.02 -10.09 -8.87
C LEU A 70 0.41 -9.11 -7.74
N SER A 71 1.61 -8.53 -7.79
CA SER A 71 2.10 -7.63 -6.74
C SER A 71 1.20 -6.40 -6.50
N PRO A 72 0.74 -5.64 -7.51
CA PRO A 72 -0.21 -4.53 -7.31
C PRO A 72 -1.54 -4.97 -6.71
N VAL A 73 -2.07 -6.12 -7.15
CA VAL A 73 -3.31 -6.68 -6.60
C VAL A 73 -3.14 -7.01 -5.11
N LEU A 74 -1.99 -7.54 -4.73
CA LEU A 74 -1.66 -7.83 -3.33
C LEU A 74 -1.47 -6.56 -2.50
N ILE A 75 -0.87 -5.52 -3.06
CA ILE A 75 -0.76 -4.20 -2.41
C ILE A 75 -2.16 -3.59 -2.22
N ILE A 76 -3.06 -3.69 -3.18
CA ILE A 76 -4.43 -3.17 -3.05
C ILE A 76 -5.21 -3.99 -2.01
N THR A 77 -5.19 -5.31 -2.11
CA THR A 77 -5.88 -6.20 -1.15
C THR A 77 -5.34 -6.02 0.27
N SER A 78 -4.03 -5.79 0.43
CA SER A 78 -3.41 -5.49 1.73
C SER A 78 -4.03 -4.31 2.48
N TYR A 79 -4.54 -3.34 1.73
CA TYR A 79 -5.17 -2.15 2.30
C TYR A 79 -6.46 -2.49 3.04
N PHE A 80 -7.22 -3.48 2.54
CA PHE A 80 -8.45 -3.96 3.18
C PHE A 80 -8.16 -4.74 4.48
N PHE A 81 -7.02 -5.43 4.54
CA PHE A 81 -6.63 -6.23 5.71
C PHE A 81 -5.89 -5.44 6.80
N LYS A 82 -5.71 -4.12 6.64
CA LYS A 82 -5.01 -3.22 7.59
C LYS A 82 -3.61 -3.72 7.95
N ILE A 83 -2.89 -4.24 6.97
CA ILE A 83 -1.56 -4.85 7.16
C ILE A 83 -0.53 -3.80 7.60
N ASN A 84 0.51 -4.24 8.32
CA ASN A 84 1.63 -3.38 8.69
C ASN A 84 2.26 -2.77 7.43
N PRO A 85 2.35 -1.44 7.31
CA PRO A 85 2.85 -0.77 6.11
C PRO A 85 4.29 -1.15 5.74
N LYS A 86 5.10 -1.59 6.72
CA LYS A 86 6.46 -2.07 6.44
C LYS A 86 6.48 -3.36 5.59
N LEU A 87 5.43 -4.16 5.67
CA LEU A 87 5.31 -5.39 4.88
C LEU A 87 5.01 -5.12 3.40
N LEU A 88 4.62 -3.90 3.03
CA LEU A 88 4.45 -3.48 1.63
C LEU A 88 5.77 -3.44 0.86
N PHE A 89 6.90 -3.38 1.57
CA PHE A 89 8.22 -3.43 0.94
C PHE A 89 8.43 -4.70 0.13
N TYR A 90 8.01 -5.85 0.65
CA TYR A 90 8.21 -7.14 0.01
C TYR A 90 7.51 -7.26 -1.36
N PRO A 91 6.18 -7.02 -1.50
CA PRO A 91 5.51 -7.11 -2.79
C PRO A 91 5.99 -6.03 -3.76
N LEU A 92 6.40 -4.85 -3.28
CA LEU A 92 7.05 -3.82 -4.10
C LEU A 92 8.42 -4.27 -4.60
N LEU A 93 9.25 -4.86 -3.74
CA LEU A 93 10.54 -5.42 -4.12
C LEU A 93 10.37 -6.48 -5.22
N VAL A 94 9.41 -7.38 -5.06
CA VAL A 94 9.10 -8.41 -6.06
C VAL A 94 8.55 -7.82 -7.34
N PHE A 95 7.71 -6.78 -7.25
CA PHE A 95 7.22 -6.06 -8.43
C PHE A 95 8.38 -5.48 -9.25
N PHE A 96 9.25 -4.69 -8.62
CA PHE A 96 10.37 -4.06 -9.30
C PHE A 96 11.39 -5.10 -9.80
N TYR A 97 11.68 -6.12 -9.00
CA TYR A 97 12.61 -7.18 -9.40
C TYR A 97 12.09 -7.97 -10.59
N SER A 98 10.82 -8.38 -10.56
CA SER A 98 10.21 -9.11 -11.66
C SER A 98 10.11 -8.24 -12.92
N ALA A 99 9.83 -6.95 -12.76
CA ALA A 99 9.83 -6.00 -13.88
C ALA A 99 11.23 -5.86 -14.48
N ILE A 100 12.28 -5.71 -13.67
CA ILE A 100 13.66 -5.62 -14.17
C ILE A 100 14.04 -6.92 -14.89
N VAL A 101 13.78 -8.08 -14.30
CA VAL A 101 14.08 -9.38 -14.93
C VAL A 101 13.33 -9.53 -16.25
N TYR A 102 12.03 -9.23 -16.27
CA TYR A 102 11.19 -9.37 -17.46
C TYR A 102 11.55 -8.39 -18.58
N TYR A 103 11.82 -7.12 -18.25
CA TYR A 103 12.11 -6.09 -19.25
C TYR A 103 13.59 -5.99 -19.62
N SER A 104 14.51 -6.55 -18.82
CA SER A 104 15.95 -6.53 -19.12
C SER A 104 16.32 -7.01 -20.53
N PRO A 105 15.71 -8.09 -21.10
CA PRO A 105 16.05 -8.57 -22.43
C PRO A 105 15.73 -7.56 -23.53
N ILE A 106 14.72 -6.69 -23.32
CA ILE A 106 14.38 -5.60 -24.25
C ILE A 106 15.53 -4.60 -24.37
N PHE A 107 16.25 -4.36 -23.27
CA PHE A 107 17.40 -3.48 -23.22
C PHE A 107 18.72 -4.18 -23.55
N GLY A 108 18.68 -5.43 -24.02
CA GLY A 108 19.87 -6.22 -24.36
C GLY A 108 20.62 -6.80 -23.14
N TYR A 109 20.01 -6.79 -21.96
CA TYR A 109 20.57 -7.37 -20.74
C TYR A 109 19.82 -8.65 -20.35
N ASP A 110 20.56 -9.69 -19.94
CA ASP A 110 19.96 -10.92 -19.44
C ASP A 110 20.25 -11.07 -17.94
N VAL A 111 19.20 -10.91 -17.12
CA VAL A 111 19.29 -11.04 -15.67
C VAL A 111 19.06 -12.50 -15.27
N LYS A 112 20.16 -13.23 -15.14
CA LYS A 112 20.14 -14.63 -14.67
C LYS A 112 19.99 -14.69 -13.16
N PHE A 113 18.89 -15.26 -12.68
CA PHE A 113 18.62 -15.48 -11.26
C PHE A 113 19.76 -16.28 -10.58
N LEU A 114 20.22 -15.80 -9.40
CA LEU A 114 21.38 -16.28 -8.61
C LEU A 114 22.79 -15.98 -9.17
N LYS A 115 22.92 -15.25 -10.28
CA LYS A 115 24.24 -14.74 -10.73
C LYS A 115 24.56 -13.36 -10.16
N LEU A 116 25.81 -12.91 -10.28
CA LEU A 116 26.26 -11.60 -9.78
C LEU A 116 25.38 -10.43 -10.30
N ASN A 117 24.98 -10.49 -11.58
CA ASN A 117 24.08 -9.52 -12.20
C ASN A 117 22.69 -9.47 -11.53
N SER A 118 22.24 -10.56 -10.89
CA SER A 118 20.99 -10.61 -10.15
C SER A 118 21.05 -9.87 -8.81
N TRP A 119 22.22 -9.79 -8.18
CA TRP A 119 22.41 -9.01 -6.95
C TRP A 119 22.31 -7.51 -7.22
N LEU A 120 22.84 -7.05 -8.35
CA LEU A 120 22.71 -5.66 -8.76
C LEU A 120 21.26 -5.31 -9.12
N ALA A 121 20.56 -6.21 -9.83
CA ALA A 121 19.13 -6.07 -10.08
C ALA A 121 18.32 -6.05 -8.77
N LEU A 122 18.67 -6.87 -7.78
CA LEU A 122 18.03 -6.91 -6.47
C LEU A 122 18.25 -5.60 -5.69
N LEU A 123 19.48 -5.08 -5.68
CA LEU A 123 19.80 -3.80 -5.04
C LEU A 123 19.04 -2.64 -5.68
N LEU A 124 19.00 -2.61 -7.02
CA LEU A 124 18.26 -1.59 -7.75
C LEU A 124 16.76 -1.67 -7.44
N SER A 125 16.19 -2.88 -7.41
CA SER A 125 14.80 -3.13 -7.03
C SER A 125 14.49 -2.69 -5.61
N ALA A 126 15.39 -2.97 -4.67
CA ALA A 126 15.24 -2.59 -3.27
C ALA A 126 15.28 -1.06 -3.10
N ALA A 127 16.18 -0.38 -3.81
CA ALA A 127 16.23 1.07 -3.84
C ALA A 127 14.95 1.67 -4.44
N SER A 128 14.44 1.13 -5.55
CA SER A 128 13.18 1.56 -6.15
C SER A 128 11.97 1.33 -5.24
N ALA A 129 11.88 0.17 -4.58
CA ALA A 129 10.85 -0.13 -3.60
C ALA A 129 10.89 0.83 -2.41
N PHE A 130 12.09 1.14 -1.90
CA PHE A 130 12.25 2.09 -0.82
C PHE A 130 11.86 3.52 -1.22
N ALA A 131 12.30 3.98 -2.39
CA ALA A 131 11.91 5.28 -2.94
C ALA A 131 10.38 5.39 -3.09
N TYR A 132 9.72 4.34 -3.58
CA TYR A 132 8.26 4.29 -3.70
C TYR A 132 7.56 4.41 -2.34
N ILE A 133 8.07 3.75 -1.30
CA ILE A 133 7.53 3.88 0.06
C ILE A 133 7.69 5.30 0.59
N LEU A 134 8.80 5.97 0.32
CA LEU A 134 9.00 7.37 0.72
C LEU A 134 7.98 8.28 0.04
N VAL A 135 7.79 8.15 -1.27
CA VAL A 135 6.79 8.91 -2.03
C VAL A 135 5.38 8.64 -1.48
N PHE A 136 5.04 7.39 -1.21
CA PHE A 136 3.74 7.03 -0.65
C PHE A 136 3.51 7.59 0.76
N THR A 137 4.57 7.63 1.59
CA THR A 137 4.52 8.24 2.92
C THR A 137 4.31 9.75 2.82
N HIS A 138 4.98 10.40 1.87
CA HIS A 138 4.82 11.82 1.63
C HIS A 138 3.41 12.17 1.12
N MET A 139 2.86 11.40 0.17
CA MET A 139 1.47 11.58 -0.30
C MET A 139 0.45 11.42 0.83
N LYS A 140 0.65 10.46 1.73
CA LYS A 140 -0.22 10.30 2.91
C LYS A 140 -0.15 11.50 3.83
N TRP A 141 1.04 12.05 4.03
CA TRP A 141 1.23 13.23 4.86
C TRP A 141 0.51 14.45 4.26
N LEU A 142 0.68 14.69 2.96
CA LEU A 142 -0.05 15.76 2.25
C LEU A 142 -1.57 15.63 2.38
N LYS A 143 -2.11 14.42 2.21
CA LYS A 143 -3.55 14.17 2.37
C LYS A 143 -4.04 14.41 3.81
N LEU A 144 -3.21 14.14 4.82
CA LEU A 144 -3.55 14.43 6.22
C LEU A 144 -3.54 15.95 6.48
N GLU A 145 -2.61 16.68 5.88
CA GLU A 145 -2.53 18.14 5.97
C GLU A 145 -3.73 18.81 5.30
N GLU A 146 -4.13 18.36 4.11
CA GLU A 146 -5.35 18.82 3.42
C GLU A 146 -6.59 18.61 4.29
N ASN A 147 -6.79 17.40 4.83
CA ASN A 147 -7.90 17.11 5.71
C ASN A 147 -7.89 17.98 6.98
N ALA A 148 -6.72 18.25 7.56
CA ALA A 148 -6.61 19.09 8.75
C ALA A 148 -6.97 20.55 8.44
N ASN A 149 -6.55 21.06 7.28
CA ASN A 149 -6.90 22.39 6.83
C ASN A 149 -8.41 22.52 6.54
N GLU A 150 -9.04 21.51 5.95
CA GLU A 150 -10.49 21.49 5.73
C GLU A 150 -11.27 21.60 7.06
N VAL A 151 -10.90 20.80 8.06
CA VAL A 151 -11.53 20.85 9.39
C VAL A 151 -11.34 22.22 10.05
N MET A 152 -10.14 22.80 9.97
CA MET A 152 -9.87 24.11 10.54
C MET A 152 -10.70 25.21 9.85
N VAL A 153 -10.84 25.17 8.53
CA VAL A 153 -11.67 26.13 7.77
C VAL A 153 -13.14 25.98 8.15
N GLU A 154 -13.62 24.75 8.34
CA GLU A 154 -15.00 24.49 8.78
C GLU A 154 -15.26 25.03 10.20
N ASP A 155 -14.32 24.83 11.14
CA ASP A 155 -14.40 25.38 12.49
C ASP A 155 -14.41 26.91 12.49
N PHE A 156 -13.52 27.56 11.72
CA PHE A 156 -13.54 29.02 11.57
C PHE A 156 -14.85 29.54 10.99
N ARG A 157 -15.41 28.84 10.00
CA ARG A 157 -16.69 29.22 9.39
C ARG A 157 -17.83 29.12 10.41
N ASN A 158 -17.84 28.06 11.22
CA ASN A 158 -18.82 27.85 12.27
C ASN A 158 -18.72 28.93 13.36
N GLU A 159 -17.50 29.27 13.79
CA GLU A 159 -17.26 30.31 14.79
C GLU A 159 -17.63 31.71 14.29
N TYR A 160 -17.25 32.05 13.06
CA TYR A 160 -17.68 33.30 12.42
C TYR A 160 -19.21 33.41 12.34
N THR A 161 -19.89 32.33 11.95
CA THR A 161 -21.36 32.31 11.87
C THR A 161 -22.00 32.54 13.24
N LYS A 162 -21.46 31.94 14.31
CA LYS A 162 -21.91 32.18 15.68
C LYS A 162 -21.74 33.65 16.08
N LEU A 163 -20.58 34.25 15.81
CA LEU A 163 -20.29 35.65 16.12
C LEU A 163 -21.19 36.61 15.37
N VAL A 164 -21.55 36.32 14.12
CA VAL A 164 -22.50 37.13 13.33
C VAL A 164 -23.89 37.08 13.97
N ILE A 165 -24.39 35.87 14.30
CA ILE A 165 -25.69 35.69 14.97
C ILE A 165 -25.71 36.42 16.33
N GLU A 166 -24.63 36.30 17.10
CA GLU A 166 -24.50 36.96 18.39
C GLU A 166 -24.52 38.49 18.24
N ASN A 167 -23.76 39.04 17.30
CA ASN A 167 -23.76 40.48 17.01
C ASN A 167 -25.15 40.99 16.57
N GLU A 168 -25.86 40.26 15.73
CA GLU A 168 -27.21 40.63 15.33
C GLU A 168 -28.17 40.62 16.53
N SER A 169 -28.04 39.63 17.42
CA SER A 169 -28.85 39.56 18.64
C SER A 169 -28.57 40.72 19.59
N LEU A 170 -27.31 41.15 19.72
CA LEU A 170 -26.89 42.27 20.54
C LEU A 170 -27.39 43.60 19.97
N LYS A 171 -27.25 43.82 18.65
CA LYS A 171 -27.82 44.99 17.96
C LYS A 171 -29.32 45.10 18.16
N LYS A 172 -30.05 43.98 18.06
CA LYS A 172 -31.50 43.96 18.35
C LYS A 172 -31.79 44.37 19.79
N LYS A 173 -31.05 43.85 20.77
CA LYS A 173 -31.22 44.22 22.19
C LYS A 173 -30.95 45.71 22.43
N GLN A 174 -29.88 46.26 21.85
CA GLN A 174 -29.52 47.67 22.00
C GLN A 174 -30.60 48.60 21.42
N ASN A 175 -31.12 48.30 20.22
CA ASN A 175 -32.21 49.07 19.62
C ASN A 175 -33.52 49.02 20.42
N THR A 176 -33.76 47.95 21.18
CA THR A 176 -34.92 47.86 22.08
C THR A 176 -34.72 48.69 23.34
N LEU A 177 -33.49 48.78 23.85
CA LEU A 177 -33.14 49.61 25.01
C LEU A 177 -33.18 51.11 24.68
N GLU A 178 -32.77 51.52 23.48
CA GLU A 178 -32.82 52.93 23.06
C GLU A 178 -34.25 53.45 22.78
N LYS A 179 -35.23 52.55 22.69
CA LYS A 179 -36.64 52.90 22.46
C LYS A 179 -37.49 52.98 23.74
N ASN A 180 -36.95 52.54 24.87
CA ASN A 180 -37.60 52.56 26.19
C ASN A 180 -36.97 53.63 27.07
#